data_AF-A0A410G6K9-F1
#
_entry.id   AF-A0A410G6K9-F1
#
_cell.length_a   1.000
_cell.length_b   1.000
_cell.length_c   1.000
_cell.angle_alpha   90.00
_cell.angle_beta   90.00
_cell.angle_gamma   90.00
#
_symmetry.space_group_name_H-M   'P 1'
#
loop_
_entity.id
_entity.type
_entity.pdbx_description
1 polymer ?
#
loop_
_entity_poly.entity_id
_entity_poly.type
_entity_poly.pdbx_seq_one_letter_code
_entity_poly.pdbx_strand_id
1 'polypeptide(L)'
;MNKLLFFTILLISISSVAQKNPFKNLSEKDGKIGIGTNAPDELLTVKGTIHTKEVKVDLIGAVAPDYVFEIYFTGFSESMPKYEMISLKELEDFLIKNHHLPNIPSATEMESDGISLKEMNLLLLQKIEELTLYTLQQQKEIDKLKEKVFEP
;
A
#
# COMPACT_ATOMS: atom_id res chain seq x y z
N MET A 1 61.62 -24.86 -11.31
CA MET A 1 60.69 -23.96 -10.60
C MET A 1 59.22 -24.35 -10.87
N ASN A 2 58.87 -25.64 -10.97
CA ASN A 2 57.64 -26.05 -11.69
C ASN A 2 56.77 -27.12 -11.00
N LYS A 3 57.14 -27.62 -9.80
CA LYS A 3 56.29 -28.58 -9.05
C LYS A 3 55.59 -27.93 -7.85
N LEU A 4 56.26 -26.99 -7.18
CA LEU A 4 55.70 -26.25 -6.04
C LEU A 4 54.63 -25.24 -6.49
N LEU A 5 54.84 -24.58 -7.64
CA LEU A 5 53.88 -23.63 -8.23
C LEU A 5 52.62 -24.33 -8.76
N PHE A 6 52.74 -25.58 -9.22
CA PHE A 6 51.62 -26.38 -9.70
C PHE A 6 50.74 -26.89 -8.55
N PHE A 7 51.37 -27.23 -7.41
CA PHE A 7 50.67 -27.64 -6.19
C PHE A 7 49.89 -26.48 -5.56
N THR A 8 50.44 -25.25 -5.58
CA THR A 8 49.72 -24.07 -5.09
C THR A 8 48.52 -23.72 -5.98
N ILE A 9 48.65 -23.82 -7.31
CA ILE A 9 47.50 -23.61 -8.23
C ILE A 9 46.42 -24.68 -7.99
N LEU A 10 46.80 -25.94 -7.80
CA LEU A 10 45.86 -27.03 -7.52
C LEU A 10 45.12 -26.84 -6.18
N LEU A 11 45.81 -26.35 -5.14
CA LEU A 11 45.21 -26.04 -3.83
C LEU A 11 44.25 -24.82 -3.89
N ILE A 12 44.56 -23.80 -4.71
CA ILE A 12 43.67 -22.63 -4.89
C ILE A 12 42.38 -23.02 -5.64
N SER A 13 42.42 -24.02 -6.54
CA SER A 13 41.21 -24.51 -7.20
C SER A 13 40.27 -25.31 -6.29
N ILE A 14 40.74 -25.89 -5.17
CA ILE A 14 39.90 -26.66 -4.24
C ILE A 14 39.13 -25.76 -3.26
N SER A 15 39.60 -24.53 -3.00
CA SER A 15 38.90 -23.57 -2.14
C SER A 15 37.75 -22.83 -2.83
N SER A 16 37.46 -23.12 -4.10
CA SER A 16 36.14 -22.85 -4.68
C SER A 16 35.15 -23.93 -4.21
N VAL A 17 34.92 -23.97 -2.90
CA VAL A 17 33.83 -24.75 -2.31
C VAL A 17 32.56 -24.24 -2.99
N ALA A 18 31.97 -25.10 -3.82
CA ALA A 18 30.61 -24.94 -4.29
C ALA A 18 29.74 -24.67 -3.07
N GLN A 19 29.35 -23.41 -2.89
CA GLN A 19 28.44 -22.98 -1.84
C GLN A 19 27.10 -23.62 -2.19
N LYS A 20 26.91 -24.87 -1.75
CA LYS A 20 25.64 -25.56 -1.80
C LYS A 20 24.70 -24.76 -0.92
N ASN A 21 23.94 -23.84 -1.51
CA ASN A 21 22.88 -23.15 -0.79
C ASN A 21 21.90 -24.24 -0.31
N PRO A 22 21.79 -24.47 1.01
CA PRO A 22 20.94 -25.53 1.54
C PRO A 22 19.45 -25.26 1.28
N PHE A 23 19.11 -24.01 0.94
CA PHE A 23 17.76 -23.55 0.68
C PHE A 23 17.56 -23.30 -0.82
N LYS A 24 16.86 -24.21 -1.49
CA LYS A 24 16.61 -24.14 -2.95
C LYS A 24 15.90 -22.85 -3.41
N ASN A 25 15.05 -22.29 -2.55
CA ASN A 25 14.20 -21.14 -2.89
C ASN A 25 14.61 -19.84 -2.20
N LEU A 26 15.72 -19.83 -1.44
CA LEU A 26 16.23 -18.65 -0.76
C LEU A 26 17.48 -18.15 -1.49
N SER A 27 17.53 -16.86 -1.78
CA SER A 27 18.69 -16.18 -2.33
C SER A 27 19.07 -14.98 -1.47
N GLU A 28 20.36 -14.66 -1.48
CA GLU A 28 20.89 -13.42 -0.91
C GLU A 28 21.69 -12.72 -2.01
N LYS A 29 21.45 -11.43 -2.17
CA LYS A 29 22.18 -10.57 -3.11
C LYS A 29 22.28 -9.16 -2.53
N ASP A 30 23.50 -8.69 -2.31
CA ASP A 30 23.79 -7.34 -1.81
C ASP A 30 23.07 -7.01 -0.47
N GLY A 31 22.96 -8.00 0.42
CA GLY A 31 22.27 -7.89 1.71
C GLY A 31 20.75 -8.02 1.65
N LYS A 32 20.17 -8.19 0.46
CA LYS A 32 18.73 -8.40 0.24
C LYS A 32 18.39 -9.88 0.21
N ILE A 33 17.24 -10.23 0.78
CA ILE A 33 16.75 -11.61 0.83
C ILE A 33 15.65 -11.82 -0.22
N GLY A 34 15.84 -12.78 -1.12
CA GLY A 34 14.85 -13.21 -2.09
C GLY A 34 14.28 -14.59 -1.76
N ILE A 35 12.95 -14.72 -1.73
CA ILE A 35 12.25 -16.02 -1.64
C ILE A 35 11.53 -16.28 -2.97
N GLY A 36 11.94 -17.33 -3.69
CA GLY A 36 11.40 -17.67 -5.02
C GLY A 36 11.93 -16.79 -6.16
N THR A 37 12.91 -15.93 -5.89
CA THR A 37 13.61 -15.08 -6.88
C THR A 37 15.09 -15.00 -6.56
N ASN A 38 15.93 -14.81 -7.59
CA ASN A 38 17.37 -14.52 -7.47
C ASN A 38 17.70 -13.04 -7.71
N ALA A 39 16.69 -12.22 -7.95
CA ALA A 39 16.80 -10.79 -8.17
C ALA A 39 15.88 -10.05 -7.18
N PRO A 40 16.22 -10.03 -5.88
CA PRO A 40 15.48 -9.23 -4.92
C PRO A 40 15.68 -7.73 -5.20
N ASP A 41 14.57 -7.00 -5.23
CA ASP A 41 14.50 -5.56 -5.43
C ASP A 41 14.37 -4.80 -4.09
N GLU A 42 13.83 -5.44 -3.06
CA GLU A 42 13.69 -4.92 -1.69
C GLU A 42 14.49 -5.75 -0.68
N LEU A 43 14.59 -5.27 0.57
CA LEU A 43 15.26 -6.02 1.65
C LEU A 43 14.70 -7.44 1.82
N LEU A 44 13.40 -7.60 1.60
CA LEU A 44 12.72 -8.89 1.48
C LEU A 44 11.81 -8.88 0.24
N THR A 45 12.17 -9.63 -0.79
CA THR A 45 11.34 -9.84 -1.97
C THR A 45 10.81 -11.28 -1.98
N VAL A 46 9.49 -11.45 -2.03
CA VAL A 46 8.86 -12.78 -2.14
C VAL A 46 8.16 -12.89 -3.48
N LYS A 47 8.68 -13.73 -4.38
CA LYS A 47 8.03 -14.06 -5.65
C LYS A 47 7.08 -15.24 -5.45
N GLY A 48 5.96 -14.97 -4.77
CA GLY A 48 4.95 -15.96 -4.41
C GLY A 48 3.98 -15.43 -3.36
N THR A 49 3.21 -16.30 -2.72
CA THR A 49 2.25 -15.94 -1.69
C THR A 49 2.86 -16.03 -0.28
N ILE A 50 2.56 -15.07 0.58
CA ILE A 50 2.89 -15.10 2.00
C ILE A 50 1.65 -15.57 2.78
N HIS A 51 1.74 -16.71 3.47
CA HIS A 51 0.72 -17.15 4.42
C HIS A 51 1.19 -16.81 5.83
N THR A 52 0.50 -15.88 6.48
CA THR A 52 0.81 -15.43 7.85
C THR A 52 -0.48 -15.31 8.66
N LYS A 53 -0.38 -15.34 9.99
CA LYS A 53 -1.53 -15.11 10.87
C LYS A 53 -1.90 -13.64 10.96
N GLU A 54 -0.90 -12.77 10.92
CA GLU A 54 -1.07 -11.32 11.07
C GLU A 54 0.08 -10.59 10.37
N VAL A 55 -0.21 -9.39 9.86
CA VAL A 55 0.79 -8.43 9.39
C VAL A 55 0.58 -7.14 10.17
N LYS A 56 1.58 -6.75 10.96
CA LYS A 56 1.61 -5.44 11.60
C LYS A 56 2.44 -4.50 10.73
N VAL A 57 1.83 -3.42 10.28
CA VAL A 57 2.48 -2.39 9.46
C VAL A 57 2.66 -1.15 10.33
N ASP A 58 3.90 -0.72 10.51
CA ASP A 58 4.18 0.50 11.26
C ASP A 58 3.77 1.74 10.44
N LEU A 59 3.03 2.63 11.09
CA LEU A 59 2.50 3.86 10.50
C LEU A 59 3.37 5.08 10.85
N ILE A 60 4.61 4.89 11.30
CA ILE A 60 5.52 5.99 11.62
C ILE A 60 5.70 6.85 10.35
N GLY A 61 5.41 8.15 10.48
CA GLY A 61 5.46 9.11 9.38
C GLY A 61 4.27 9.08 8.42
N ALA A 62 3.27 8.20 8.64
CA ALA A 62 2.00 8.26 7.95
C ALA A 62 1.00 9.13 8.73
N VAL A 63 0.10 9.77 8.01
CA VAL A 63 -1.00 10.57 8.57
C VAL A 63 -2.27 9.73 8.54
N ALA A 64 -2.88 9.52 9.71
CA ALA A 64 -4.20 8.91 9.79
C ALA A 64 -5.25 9.87 9.20
N PRO A 65 -6.28 9.36 8.51
CA PRO A 65 -7.21 10.20 7.77
C PRO A 65 -8.25 10.94 8.61
N ASP A 66 -8.11 10.98 9.93
CA ASP A 66 -8.98 11.73 10.86
C ASP A 66 -9.20 13.20 10.43
N TYR A 67 -8.28 13.75 9.62
CA TYR A 67 -8.42 15.05 8.97
C TYR A 67 -9.72 15.21 8.17
N VAL A 68 -10.32 14.12 7.67
CA VAL A 68 -11.61 14.14 6.95
C VAL A 68 -12.70 14.68 7.89
N PHE A 69 -12.77 14.14 9.10
CA PHE A 69 -13.71 14.61 10.11
C PHE A 69 -13.32 15.98 10.68
N GLU A 70 -12.03 16.24 10.92
CA GLU A 70 -11.56 17.56 11.39
C GLU A 70 -11.99 18.68 10.43
N ILE A 71 -11.78 18.49 9.13
CA ILE A 71 -12.18 19.44 8.09
C ILE A 71 -13.70 19.61 8.08
N TYR A 72 -14.47 18.53 8.14
CA TYR A 72 -15.92 18.61 8.10
C TYR A 72 -16.53 19.33 9.31
N PHE A 73 -16.04 19.06 10.53
CA PHE A 73 -16.62 19.60 11.76
C PHE A 73 -16.02 20.93 12.20
N THR A 74 -14.76 21.20 11.88
CA THR A 74 -14.03 22.40 12.35
C THR A 74 -13.61 23.34 11.23
N GLY A 75 -13.63 22.88 9.97
CA GLY A 75 -13.18 23.64 8.81
C GLY A 75 -11.66 23.66 8.61
N PHE A 76 -10.89 22.96 9.45
CA PHE A 76 -9.43 22.92 9.37
C PHE A 76 -8.88 21.58 9.87
N SER A 77 -7.73 21.17 9.35
CA SER A 77 -6.93 20.06 9.88
C SER A 77 -5.46 20.46 9.91
N GLU A 78 -4.81 20.28 11.06
CA GLU A 78 -3.36 20.47 11.18
C GLU A 78 -2.57 19.39 10.43
N SER A 79 -3.09 18.17 10.46
CA SER A 79 -2.41 17.00 9.88
C SER A 79 -2.50 16.97 8.35
N MET A 80 -3.57 17.53 7.78
CA MET A 80 -3.74 17.65 6.32
C MET A 80 -4.39 18.98 5.91
N PRO A 81 -3.66 20.12 5.94
CA PRO A 81 -4.23 21.45 5.70
C PRO A 81 -4.78 21.70 4.29
N LYS A 82 -4.41 20.85 3.32
CA LYS A 82 -4.82 20.97 1.91
C LYS A 82 -5.90 19.96 1.53
N TYR A 83 -6.39 19.16 2.47
CA TYR A 83 -7.45 18.22 2.17
C TYR A 83 -8.78 18.95 1.98
N GLU A 84 -9.46 18.64 0.89
CA GLU A 84 -10.79 19.13 0.59
C GLU A 84 -11.70 17.93 0.29
N MET A 85 -12.82 17.87 1.02
CA MET A 85 -13.87 16.90 0.72
C MET A 85 -14.70 17.43 -0.45
N ILE A 86 -14.67 16.72 -1.58
CA ILE A 86 -15.43 17.10 -2.78
C ILE A 86 -16.94 16.93 -2.55
N SER A 87 -17.76 17.63 -3.32
CA SER A 87 -19.21 17.44 -3.28
C SER A 87 -19.64 16.13 -3.98
N LEU A 88 -20.83 15.61 -3.65
CA LEU A 88 -21.39 14.43 -4.34
C LEU A 88 -21.51 14.63 -5.86
N LYS A 89 -21.77 15.86 -6.30
CA LYS A 89 -21.83 16.20 -7.73
C LYS A 89 -20.45 16.10 -8.39
N GLU A 90 -19.43 16.68 -7.78
CA GLU A 90 -18.05 16.58 -8.29
C GLU A 90 -17.53 15.15 -8.26
N LEU A 91 -17.91 14.38 -7.23
CA LEU A 91 -17.62 12.95 -7.16
C LEU A 91 -18.27 12.19 -8.32
N GLU A 92 -19.55 12.43 -8.61
CA GLU A 92 -20.25 11.83 -9.76
C GLU A 92 -19.56 12.19 -11.08
N ASP A 93 -19.24 13.47 -11.29
CA ASP A 93 -18.53 13.97 -12.47
C ASP A 93 -17.15 13.26 -12.62
N PHE A 94 -16.43 13.04 -11.51
CA PHE A 94 -15.18 12.29 -11.50
C PHE A 94 -15.38 10.81 -11.85
N LEU A 95 -16.37 10.15 -11.27
CA LEU A 95 -16.64 8.73 -11.47
C LEU A 95 -17.06 8.41 -12.90
N ILE A 96 -17.87 9.27 -13.52
CA ILE A 96 -18.28 9.14 -14.93
C ILE A 96 -17.05 9.20 -15.85
N LYS A 97 -16.09 10.08 -15.54
CA LYS A 97 -14.90 10.30 -16.36
C LYS A 97 -13.82 9.23 -16.16
N ASN A 98 -13.59 8.80 -14.92
CA ASN A 98 -12.40 8.02 -14.56
C ASN A 98 -12.71 6.56 -14.19
N HIS A 99 -13.97 6.23 -13.84
CA HIS A 99 -14.41 4.88 -13.46
C HIS A 99 -13.68 4.26 -12.24
N HIS A 100 -13.01 5.07 -11.43
CA HIS A 100 -12.47 4.70 -10.11
C HIS A 100 -12.62 5.88 -9.14
N LEU A 101 -12.43 5.64 -7.84
CA LEU A 101 -12.54 6.69 -6.83
C LEU A 101 -11.34 7.66 -6.91
N PRO A 102 -11.53 8.95 -6.56
CA PRO A 102 -10.42 9.89 -6.42
C PRO A 102 -9.37 9.38 -5.44
N ASN A 103 -8.09 9.56 -5.79
CA ASN A 103 -6.90 9.13 -5.04
C ASN A 103 -6.73 7.61 -4.89
N ILE A 104 -7.66 6.79 -5.41
CA ILE A 104 -7.47 5.35 -5.50
C ILE A 104 -6.89 5.05 -6.89
N PRO A 105 -5.77 4.30 -6.97
CA PRO A 105 -5.22 3.87 -8.25
C PRO A 105 -6.26 3.13 -9.09
N SER A 106 -6.19 3.26 -10.40
CA SER A 106 -6.98 2.48 -11.34
C SER A 106 -6.58 1.01 -11.31
N ALA A 107 -7.45 0.13 -11.80
CA ALA A 107 -7.13 -1.31 -11.90
C ALA A 107 -5.86 -1.55 -12.73
N THR A 108 -5.68 -0.80 -13.81
CA THR A 108 -4.49 -0.88 -14.67
C THR A 108 -3.21 -0.52 -13.92
N GLU A 109 -3.23 0.54 -13.09
CA GLU A 109 -2.08 0.94 -12.27
C GLU A 109 -1.79 -0.08 -11.17
N MET A 110 -2.84 -0.66 -10.54
CA MET A 110 -2.64 -1.72 -9.55
C MET A 110 -2.07 -3.00 -10.17
N GLU A 111 -2.42 -3.32 -11.42
CA GLU A 111 -1.87 -4.48 -12.13
C GLU A 111 -0.41 -4.27 -12.52
N SER A 112 0.00 -3.05 -12.90
CA SER A 112 1.38 -2.76 -13.30
C SER A 112 2.32 -2.57 -12.11
N ASP A 113 1.88 -1.81 -11.10
CA ASP A 113 2.75 -1.30 -10.04
C ASP A 113 2.56 -2.06 -8.72
N GLY A 114 1.51 -2.88 -8.63
CA GLY A 114 1.10 -3.55 -7.41
C GLY A 114 0.39 -2.59 -6.45
N ILE A 115 0.26 -3.01 -5.18
CA ILE A 115 -0.35 -2.20 -4.13
C ILE A 115 0.52 -2.17 -2.87
N SER A 116 0.65 -0.98 -2.29
CA SER A 116 1.22 -0.80 -0.96
C SER A 116 0.14 -1.07 0.09
N LEU A 117 0.31 -2.10 0.92
CA LEU A 117 -0.66 -2.45 1.96
C LEU A 117 -0.93 -1.30 2.93
N LYS A 118 0.13 -0.55 3.29
CA LYS A 118 0.02 0.61 4.19
C LYS A 118 -0.86 1.70 3.59
N GLU A 119 -0.50 2.11 2.38
CA GLU A 119 -1.13 3.23 1.69
C GLU A 119 -2.57 2.91 1.31
N MET A 120 -2.83 1.72 0.77
CA MET A 120 -4.17 1.27 0.43
C MET A 120 -5.08 1.25 1.66
N ASN A 121 -4.60 0.75 2.81
CA ASN A 121 -5.41 0.75 4.03
C ASN A 121 -5.72 2.17 4.54
N LEU A 122 -4.79 3.12 4.43
CA LEU A 122 -5.02 4.52 4.80
C LEU A 122 -6.02 5.19 3.85
N LEU A 123 -5.89 4.95 2.55
CA LEU A 123 -6.82 5.44 1.54
C LEU A 123 -8.22 4.86 1.74
N LEU A 124 -8.34 3.55 2.02
CA LEU A 124 -9.62 2.91 2.30
C LEU A 124 -10.28 3.50 3.55
N LEU A 125 -9.51 3.75 4.61
CA LEU A 125 -10.03 4.40 5.81
C LEU A 125 -10.53 5.82 5.50
N GLN A 126 -9.76 6.61 4.75
CA GLN A 126 -10.19 7.93 4.27
C GLN A 126 -11.54 7.84 3.52
N LYS A 127 -11.71 6.85 2.63
CA LYS A 127 -12.96 6.66 1.89
C LYS A 127 -14.13 6.22 2.77
N ILE A 128 -13.87 5.44 3.81
CA ILE A 128 -14.89 5.08 4.80
C ILE A 128 -15.36 6.32 5.58
N GLU A 129 -14.44 7.21 5.95
CA GLU A 129 -14.79 8.47 6.64
C GLU A 129 -15.59 9.40 5.73
N GLU A 130 -15.15 9.60 4.49
CA GLU A 130 -15.89 10.36 3.46
C GLU A 130 -17.31 9.79 3.28
N LEU A 131 -17.44 8.47 3.12
CA LEU A 131 -18.74 7.78 2.97
C LEU A 131 -19.64 7.96 4.19
N THR A 132 -19.06 7.91 5.39
CA THR A 132 -19.78 8.14 6.65
C THR A 132 -20.37 9.55 6.68
N LEU A 133 -19.60 10.56 6.29
CA LEU A 133 -20.07 11.94 6.19
C LEU A 133 -21.17 12.11 5.14
N TYR A 134 -21.02 11.54 3.95
CA TYR A 134 -22.08 11.57 2.93
C TYR A 134 -23.36 10.91 3.43
N THR A 135 -23.27 9.80 4.15
CA THR A 135 -24.42 9.10 4.74
C THR A 135 -25.12 9.98 5.78
N LEU A 136 -24.37 10.66 6.65
CA LEU A 136 -24.93 11.60 7.63
C LEU A 136 -25.61 12.80 6.96
N GLN A 137 -25.04 13.33 5.87
CA GLN A 137 -25.65 14.40 5.08
C GLN A 137 -26.96 13.93 4.43
N GLN A 138 -26.96 12.74 3.83
CA GLN A 138 -28.17 12.15 3.23
C GLN A 138 -29.26 11.93 4.28
N GLN A 139 -28.92 11.43 5.47
CA GLN A 139 -29.88 11.24 6.56
C GLN A 139 -30.52 12.57 6.99
N LYS A 140 -29.72 13.64 7.12
CA LYS A 140 -30.24 14.99 7.44
C LYS A 140 -31.22 15.48 6.37
N GLU A 141 -30.94 15.25 5.09
CA GLU A 141 -31.88 15.64 4.01
C GLU A 141 -33.15 14.80 4.02
N ILE A 142 -33.04 13.49 4.29
CA ILE A 142 -34.21 12.62 4.44
C ILE A 142 -35.12 13.10 5.57
N ASP A 143 -34.55 13.48 6.71
CA ASP A 143 -35.35 13.93 7.86
C ASP A 143 -36.03 15.27 7.59
N LYS A 144 -35.35 16.22 6.94
CA LYS A 144 -35.98 17.47 6.46
C LYS A 144 -37.11 17.22 5.47
N LEU A 145 -36.96 16.25 4.57
CA LEU A 145 -38.01 15.89 3.61
C LEU A 145 -39.21 15.25 4.31
N LYS A 146 -38.99 14.41 5.32
CA LYS A 146 -40.05 13.84 6.14
C LYS A 146 -40.82 14.94 6.87
N GLU A 147 -40.13 15.86 7.55
CA GLU A 147 -40.78 16.99 8.23
C GLU A 147 -41.73 17.75 7.30
N LYS A 148 -41.28 18.10 6.09
CA LYS A 148 -42.12 18.79 5.10
C LYS A 148 -43.31 17.98 4.59
N VAL A 149 -43.22 16.65 4.59
CA VAL A 149 -44.33 15.77 4.18
C VAL A 149 -45.34 15.58 5.31
N PHE A 150 -44.89 15.71 6.58
CA PHE A 150 -45.72 15.53 7.77
C PHE A 150 -46.18 16.84 8.44
N GLU A 151 -45.83 18.00 7.88
CA GLU A 151 -46.48 19.26 8.25
C GLU A 151 -47.93 19.29 7.70
N PRO A 152 -48.96 19.44 8.56
CA PRO A 152 -50.38 19.41 8.19
C PRO A 152 -50.87 20.65 7.43
#